data_AF-A0A096N4K0-F1
#
_entry.id   AF-A0A096N4K0-F1
#
_cell.length_a   1.000
_cell.length_b   1.000
_cell.length_c   1.000
_cell.angle_alpha   90.00
_cell.angle_beta   90.00
_cell.angle_gamma   90.00
#
_symmetry.space_group_name_H-M   'P 1'
#
loop_
_entity.id
_entity.type
_entity.pdbx_description
1 polymer ?
#
loop_
_entity_poly.entity_id
_entity_poly.type
_entity_poly.pdbx_seq_one_letter_code
_entity_poly.pdbx_strand_id
1 'polypeptide(L)'
;MERRVGVRAWVEENRGSFQPPVCNKLMHQEQLKVMFVGGPNTRKDYHIEEGEEVFYQLEGDMVLRVLEQGKHRDVVIRQGEIFLLPARVPHSPQRFANTVGLVVERRRLETELDGLRYYVGDTMDVLFEKWFYCKDLGTQLAPIIQEFFSSEQYRTGKPIPDQLLKEPPFPLSTRSIMEPMSLEAWLDSHRRELQAGAPLSLFGDTYETQVTAYGQGSSEGLRQNVDVWLWQLEGSSVVTMGGRHLSLAPDDSLLVLAGTSYAWERTQGSVALSVTQDPACKKPL
;
A
#
# COMPACT_ATOMS: atom_id res chain seq x y z
N MET A 1 -1.53 12.01 17.28
CA MET A 1 -2.40 10.91 16.82
C MET A 1 -2.18 9.72 17.72
N GLU A 2 -3.24 9.05 18.15
CA GLU A 2 -3.11 7.76 18.84
C GLU A 2 -2.52 6.74 17.87
N ARG A 3 -1.51 5.97 18.31
CA ARG A 3 -0.80 5.01 17.45
C ARG A 3 -1.45 3.62 17.48
N ARG A 4 -2.15 3.30 18.56
CA ARG A 4 -2.98 2.11 18.68
C ARG A 4 -4.39 2.46 18.24
N VAL A 5 -4.92 1.74 17.26
CA VAL A 5 -6.20 2.06 16.63
C VAL A 5 -6.91 0.78 16.23
N GLY A 6 -8.15 0.57 16.70
CA GLY A 6 -9.02 -0.49 16.19
C GLY A 6 -9.40 -0.21 14.74
N VAL A 7 -9.01 -1.07 13.79
CA VAL A 7 -9.06 -0.77 12.36
C VAL A 7 -10.49 -0.53 11.87
N ARG A 8 -11.42 -1.47 12.12
CA ARG A 8 -12.83 -1.32 11.72
C ARG A 8 -13.53 -0.20 12.48
N ALA A 9 -13.20 -0.02 13.76
CA ALA A 9 -13.74 1.09 14.55
C ALA A 9 -13.32 2.45 13.97
N TRP A 10 -12.06 2.60 13.56
CA TRP A 10 -11.56 3.80 12.93
C TRP A 10 -12.14 4.01 11.53
N VAL A 11 -12.32 2.94 10.74
CA VAL A 11 -13.01 3.02 9.45
C VAL A 11 -14.45 3.50 9.66
N GLU A 12 -15.17 2.98 10.65
CA GLU A 12 -16.54 3.43 10.91
C GLU A 12 -16.59 4.90 11.39
N GLU A 13 -15.71 5.29 12.31
CA GLU A 13 -15.60 6.69 12.76
C GLU A 13 -15.28 7.65 11.59
N ASN A 14 -14.55 7.17 10.58
CA ASN A 14 -14.13 7.96 9.44
C ASN A 14 -14.92 7.67 8.16
N ARG A 15 -16.08 6.98 8.26
CA ARG A 15 -16.87 6.50 7.12
C ARG A 15 -17.13 7.56 6.06
N GLY A 16 -17.40 8.79 6.49
CA GLY A 16 -17.66 9.94 5.62
C GLY A 16 -16.48 10.34 4.70
N SER A 17 -15.27 9.87 4.96
CA SER A 17 -14.07 10.14 4.13
C SER A 17 -13.94 9.18 2.94
N PHE A 18 -14.65 8.05 2.94
CA PHE A 18 -14.50 6.98 1.94
C PHE A 18 -15.48 7.09 0.76
N GLN A 19 -15.95 8.31 0.50
CA GLN A 19 -16.81 8.66 -0.62
C GLN A 19 -16.33 9.98 -1.26
N PRO A 20 -16.71 10.26 -2.52
CA PRO A 20 -16.37 11.53 -3.16
C PRO A 20 -16.82 12.76 -2.35
N PRO A 21 -16.06 13.88 -2.39
CA PRO A 21 -14.86 14.11 -3.18
C PRO A 21 -13.54 13.69 -2.50
N VAL A 22 -13.59 13.17 -1.27
CA VAL A 22 -12.38 12.89 -0.47
C VAL A 22 -11.81 11.51 -0.83
N CYS A 23 -12.65 10.48 -0.85
CA CYS A 23 -12.35 9.07 -1.18
C CYS A 23 -11.24 8.38 -0.37
N ASN A 24 -10.40 9.07 0.39
CA ASN A 24 -9.28 8.47 1.13
C ASN A 24 -9.02 9.18 2.46
N LYS A 25 -8.42 8.45 3.40
CA LYS A 25 -7.92 9.02 4.64
C LYS A 25 -6.69 8.27 5.14
N LEU A 26 -5.65 9.02 5.51
CA LEU A 26 -4.47 8.49 6.19
C LEU A 26 -4.80 8.20 7.66
N MET A 27 -4.62 6.95 8.07
CA MET A 27 -4.56 6.56 9.48
C MET A 27 -3.21 6.98 10.08
N HIS A 28 -2.13 6.79 9.32
CA HIS A 28 -0.77 7.19 9.69
C HIS A 28 -0.02 7.79 8.50
N GLN A 29 0.74 8.87 8.74
CA GLN A 29 1.48 9.60 7.70
C GLN A 29 2.95 9.80 8.09
N GLU A 30 3.65 8.74 8.47
CA GLU A 30 5.02 8.80 9.02
C GLU A 30 6.08 8.36 8.01
N GLN A 31 6.97 7.43 8.36
CA GLN A 31 7.79 6.72 7.39
C GLN A 31 6.91 5.72 6.62
N LEU A 32 6.03 4.98 7.31
CA LEU A 32 4.91 4.30 6.66
C LEU A 32 3.72 5.26 6.48
N LYS A 33 3.10 5.18 5.31
CA LYS A 33 1.80 5.79 5.00
C LYS A 33 0.77 4.66 5.01
N VAL A 34 -0.07 4.64 6.05
CA VAL A 34 -1.16 3.67 6.20
C VAL A 34 -2.45 4.41 5.93
N MET A 35 -3.15 4.07 4.85
CA MET A 35 -4.35 4.78 4.42
C MET A 35 -5.48 3.83 4.06
N PHE A 36 -6.70 4.31 4.23
CA PHE A 36 -7.91 3.63 3.77
C PHE A 36 -8.56 4.46 2.67
N VAL A 37 -9.02 3.78 1.63
CA VAL A 37 -9.53 4.40 0.41
C VAL A 37 -10.84 3.72 0.01
N GLY A 38 -11.88 4.53 -0.20
CA GLY A 38 -13.17 4.08 -0.73
C GLY A 38 -13.44 4.57 -2.14
N GLY A 39 -14.72 4.67 -2.49
CA GLY A 39 -15.19 4.99 -3.83
C GLY A 39 -16.66 5.42 -3.88
N PRO A 40 -17.21 5.69 -5.08
CA PRO A 40 -16.60 5.38 -6.38
C PRO A 40 -15.49 6.37 -6.75
N ASN A 41 -14.38 5.84 -7.27
CA ASN A 41 -13.28 6.62 -7.83
C ASN A 41 -12.65 5.83 -8.98
N THR A 42 -13.03 6.18 -10.21
CA THR A 42 -12.46 5.60 -11.43
C THR A 42 -11.66 6.67 -12.16
N ARG A 43 -10.45 6.33 -12.60
CA ARG A 43 -9.49 7.28 -13.13
C ARG A 43 -8.68 6.69 -14.28
N LYS A 44 -8.08 7.55 -15.11
CA LYS A 44 -7.30 7.14 -16.30
C LYS A 44 -5.80 7.34 -16.14
N ASP A 45 -5.40 8.09 -15.13
CA ASP A 45 -4.00 8.28 -14.81
C ASP A 45 -3.42 7.04 -14.15
N TYR A 46 -2.18 6.78 -14.53
CA TYR A 46 -1.30 5.77 -13.96
C TYR A 46 -0.27 6.47 -13.09
N HIS A 47 -0.24 6.09 -11.82
CA HIS A 47 0.81 6.47 -10.90
C HIS A 47 1.98 5.49 -11.03
N ILE A 48 3.19 6.02 -10.87
CA ILE A 48 4.45 5.29 -10.95
C ILE A 48 5.30 5.80 -9.80
N GLU A 49 5.78 4.91 -8.96
CA GLU A 49 6.70 5.27 -7.88
C GLU A 49 7.84 4.25 -7.77
N GLU A 50 8.87 4.62 -7.02
CA GLU A 50 10.03 3.77 -6.78
C GLU A 50 9.91 2.87 -5.53
N GLY A 51 8.92 3.11 -4.68
CA GLY A 51 8.51 2.23 -3.59
C GLY A 51 7.51 1.16 -4.07
N GLU A 52 7.06 0.32 -3.14
CA GLU A 52 6.05 -0.70 -3.36
C GLU A 52 4.73 -0.32 -2.66
N GLU A 53 3.61 -0.90 -3.12
CA GLU A 53 2.30 -0.65 -2.53
C GLU A 53 1.60 -1.96 -2.14
N VAL A 54 1.22 -2.08 -0.86
CA VAL A 54 0.37 -3.16 -0.36
C VAL A 54 -1.09 -2.75 -0.50
N PHE A 55 -1.91 -3.63 -1.07
CA PHE A 55 -3.35 -3.47 -1.16
C PHE A 55 -4.05 -4.58 -0.38
N TYR A 56 -5.07 -4.23 0.41
CA TYR A 56 -5.97 -5.20 1.03
C TYR A 56 -7.40 -4.67 1.01
N GLN A 57 -8.34 -5.44 0.48
CA GLN A 57 -9.74 -5.02 0.42
C GLN A 57 -10.51 -5.43 1.68
N LEU A 58 -10.83 -4.45 2.52
CA LEU A 58 -11.61 -4.67 3.75
C LEU A 58 -13.11 -4.85 3.44
N GLU A 59 -13.63 -4.05 2.50
CA GLU A 59 -15.02 -4.08 2.06
C GLU A 59 -15.10 -3.94 0.53
N GLY A 60 -15.79 -4.88 -0.12
CA GLY A 60 -16.03 -4.94 -1.56
C GLY A 60 -14.75 -5.10 -2.40
N ASP A 61 -14.93 -5.05 -3.72
CA ASP A 61 -13.85 -5.33 -4.68
C ASP A 61 -13.26 -4.04 -5.24
N MET A 62 -12.05 -4.12 -5.80
CA MET A 62 -11.46 -3.08 -6.64
C MET A 62 -10.78 -3.69 -7.87
N VAL A 63 -10.48 -2.84 -8.86
CA VAL A 63 -9.62 -3.22 -9.99
C VAL A 63 -8.39 -2.32 -10.00
N LEU A 64 -7.20 -2.91 -9.95
CA LEU A 64 -5.95 -2.20 -10.17
C LEU A 64 -5.51 -2.43 -11.62
N ARG A 65 -5.67 -1.43 -12.48
CA ARG A 65 -5.14 -1.53 -13.84
C ARG A 65 -3.64 -1.32 -13.79
N VAL A 66 -2.86 -2.19 -14.40
CA VAL A 66 -1.40 -2.09 -14.43
C VAL A 66 -0.88 -2.13 -15.85
N LEU A 67 0.31 -1.59 -16.06
CA LEU A 67 1.11 -1.88 -17.25
C LEU A 67 2.17 -2.92 -16.91
N GLU A 68 1.82 -4.18 -17.15
CA GLU A 68 2.69 -5.32 -16.93
C GLU A 68 3.40 -5.68 -18.24
N GLN A 69 4.73 -5.67 -18.26
CA GLN A 69 5.53 -6.12 -19.41
C GLN A 69 5.10 -5.49 -20.74
N GLY A 70 4.75 -4.19 -20.70
CA GLY A 70 4.30 -3.43 -21.88
C GLY A 70 2.87 -3.72 -22.32
N LYS A 71 2.02 -4.28 -21.46
CA LYS A 71 0.61 -4.57 -21.74
C LYS A 71 -0.30 -4.09 -20.61
N HIS A 72 -1.47 -3.58 -20.96
CA HIS A 72 -2.53 -3.33 -19.99
C HIS A 72 -3.05 -4.67 -19.43
N ARG A 73 -3.15 -4.75 -18.10
CA ARG A 73 -3.76 -5.86 -17.37
C ARG A 73 -4.60 -5.30 -16.24
N ASP A 74 -5.81 -5.82 -16.09
CA ASP A 74 -6.69 -5.50 -14.97
C ASP A 74 -6.51 -6.56 -13.87
N VAL A 75 -6.02 -6.14 -12.70
CA VAL A 75 -5.90 -6.99 -11.52
C VAL A 75 -7.13 -6.77 -10.63
N VAL A 76 -8.02 -7.75 -10.58
CA VAL A 76 -9.20 -7.70 -9.68
C VAL A 76 -8.74 -8.13 -8.29
N ILE A 77 -8.87 -7.23 -7.31
CA ILE A 77 -8.59 -7.50 -5.90
C ILE A 77 -9.93 -7.53 -5.19
N ARG A 78 -10.38 -8.72 -4.78
CA ARG A 78 -11.68 -8.94 -4.14
C ARG A 78 -11.62 -8.68 -2.65
N GLN A 79 -12.78 -8.50 -2.04
CA GLN A 79 -12.90 -8.41 -0.58
C GLN A 79 -12.17 -9.58 0.12
N GLY A 80 -11.32 -9.25 1.09
CA GLY A 80 -10.50 -10.19 1.85
C GLY A 80 -9.22 -10.63 1.13
N GLU A 81 -9.00 -10.22 -0.12
CA GLU A 81 -7.74 -10.45 -0.82
C GLU A 81 -6.69 -9.40 -0.47
N ILE A 82 -5.45 -9.86 -0.35
CA ILE A 82 -4.24 -9.04 -0.21
C ILE A 82 -3.38 -9.16 -1.47
N PHE A 83 -2.73 -8.07 -1.85
CA PHE A 83 -1.91 -7.97 -3.06
C PHE A 83 -0.74 -7.01 -2.83
N LEU A 84 0.43 -7.31 -3.40
CA LEU A 84 1.61 -6.45 -3.34
C LEU A 84 2.05 -6.05 -4.75
N LEU A 85 2.10 -4.74 -4.99
CA LEU A 85 2.60 -4.16 -6.23
C LEU A 85 4.11 -3.91 -6.13
N PRO A 86 4.95 -4.53 -6.99
CA PRO A 86 6.36 -4.22 -7.04
C PRO A 86 6.63 -2.79 -7.52
N ALA A 87 7.80 -2.26 -7.16
CA ALA A 87 8.22 -0.92 -7.52
C ALA A 87 8.21 -0.67 -9.03
N ARG A 88 7.90 0.58 -9.41
CA ARG A 88 8.00 1.12 -10.78
C ARG A 88 7.07 0.44 -11.79
N VAL A 89 5.99 -0.15 -11.31
CA VAL A 89 4.87 -0.62 -12.14
C VAL A 89 3.87 0.53 -12.28
N PRO A 90 3.60 1.03 -13.51
CA PRO A 90 2.50 1.97 -13.71
C PRO A 90 1.18 1.31 -13.31
N HIS A 91 0.43 1.97 -12.44
CA HIS A 91 -0.83 1.44 -11.93
C HIS A 91 -1.93 2.50 -11.79
N SER A 92 -3.18 2.12 -12.01
CA SER A 92 -4.35 3.00 -12.01
C SER A 92 -5.49 2.33 -11.22
N PRO A 93 -5.68 2.69 -9.93
CA PRO A 93 -6.69 2.06 -9.07
C PRO A 93 -8.10 2.52 -9.44
N GLN A 94 -9.01 1.56 -9.58
CA GLN A 94 -10.43 1.74 -9.87
C GLN A 94 -11.24 1.21 -8.67
N ARG A 95 -11.93 2.11 -7.98
CA ARG A 95 -12.71 1.79 -6.78
C ARG A 95 -14.19 2.02 -7.01
N PHE A 96 -15.02 1.13 -6.51
CA PHE A 96 -16.48 1.18 -6.65
C PHE A 96 -17.14 1.80 -5.42
N ALA A 97 -18.42 2.15 -5.54
CA ALA A 97 -19.19 2.67 -4.42
C ALA A 97 -19.27 1.63 -3.28
N ASN A 98 -19.33 2.12 -2.03
CA ASN A 98 -19.46 1.29 -0.83
C ASN A 98 -18.31 0.27 -0.64
N THR A 99 -17.11 0.65 -1.05
CA THR A 99 -15.89 -0.15 -0.84
C THR A 99 -14.95 0.55 0.13
N VAL A 100 -14.10 -0.21 0.81
CA VAL A 100 -13.00 0.29 1.64
C VAL A 100 -11.80 -0.64 1.46
N GLY A 101 -10.69 -0.09 1.00
CA GLY A 101 -9.41 -0.81 0.87
C GLY A 101 -8.30 -0.14 1.67
N LEU A 102 -7.47 -0.94 2.31
CA LEU A 102 -6.19 -0.55 2.88
C LEU A 102 -5.16 -0.40 1.75
N VAL A 103 -4.39 0.68 1.80
CA VAL A 103 -3.13 0.84 1.07
C VAL A 103 -2.02 1.16 2.06
N VAL A 104 -0.88 0.46 1.93
CA VAL A 104 0.36 0.79 2.66
C VAL A 104 1.47 1.07 1.65
N GLU A 105 2.05 2.26 1.77
CA GLU A 105 3.24 2.69 1.03
C GLU A 105 4.21 3.39 2.00
N ARG A 106 5.38 3.79 1.53
CA ARG A 106 6.40 4.46 2.37
C ARG A 106 6.76 5.84 1.89
N ARG A 107 7.28 6.63 2.81
CA ARG A 107 7.98 7.89 2.51
C ARG A 107 9.07 7.62 1.47
N ARG A 108 9.11 8.49 0.46
CA ARG A 108 10.14 8.49 -0.57
C ARG A 108 11.50 8.89 0.01
N LEU A 109 12.58 8.33 -0.53
CA LEU A 109 13.92 8.88 -0.37
C LEU A 109 14.02 10.22 -1.10
N GLU A 110 14.97 11.06 -0.70
CA GLU A 110 15.18 12.37 -1.34
C GLU A 110 15.56 12.28 -2.83
N THR A 111 16.05 11.12 -3.25
CA THR A 111 16.44 10.83 -4.63
C THR A 111 15.33 10.19 -5.46
N GLU A 112 14.21 9.79 -4.83
CA GLU A 112 13.14 9.06 -5.51
C GLU A 112 12.13 10.01 -6.16
N LEU A 113 11.71 9.68 -7.38
CA LEU A 113 10.69 10.40 -8.13
C LEU A 113 9.41 9.59 -8.25
N ASP A 114 8.28 10.29 -8.20
CA ASP A 114 6.98 9.78 -8.61
C ASP A 114 6.65 10.33 -10.00
N GLY A 115 5.88 9.56 -10.75
CA GLY A 115 5.35 9.89 -12.06
C GLY A 115 3.83 9.75 -12.10
N LEU A 116 3.16 10.69 -12.75
CA LEU A 116 1.75 10.56 -13.13
C LEU A 116 1.67 10.58 -14.65
N ARG A 117 1.08 9.54 -15.24
CA ARG A 117 0.96 9.37 -16.70
C ARG A 117 -0.48 9.16 -17.14
N TYR A 118 -0.82 9.74 -18.28
CA TYR A 118 -2.00 9.36 -19.06
C TYR A 118 -1.55 8.75 -20.37
N TYR A 119 -2.27 7.74 -20.84
CA TYR A 119 -2.01 7.04 -22.11
C TYR A 119 -3.05 7.40 -23.17
N VAL A 120 -2.70 7.20 -24.44
CA VAL A 120 -3.63 7.41 -25.56
C VAL A 120 -4.63 6.25 -25.61
N GLY A 121 -5.81 6.45 -25.05
CA GLY A 121 -6.82 5.38 -24.98
C GLY A 121 -6.29 4.18 -24.19
N ASP A 122 -6.33 2.99 -24.81
CA ASP A 122 -5.79 1.74 -24.27
C ASP A 122 -4.47 1.33 -24.97
N THR A 123 -3.78 2.27 -25.62
CA THR A 123 -2.44 2.03 -26.18
C THR A 123 -1.35 2.26 -25.14
N MET A 124 -0.13 1.84 -25.47
CA MET A 124 1.06 2.07 -24.64
C MET A 124 1.72 3.43 -24.86
N ASP A 125 1.14 4.27 -25.72
CA ASP A 125 1.70 5.58 -26.06
C ASP A 125 1.33 6.59 -24.97
N VAL A 126 2.34 7.31 -24.45
CA VAL A 126 2.13 8.33 -23.42
C VAL A 126 1.47 9.55 -24.05
N LEU A 127 0.34 9.97 -23.48
CA LEU A 127 -0.39 11.19 -23.85
C LEU A 127 0.15 12.41 -23.09
N PHE A 128 0.35 12.25 -21.78
CA PHE A 128 0.84 13.29 -20.87
C PHE A 128 1.58 12.63 -19.73
N GLU A 129 2.65 13.26 -19.24
CA GLU A 129 3.35 12.83 -18.04
C GLU A 129 3.86 13.99 -17.20
N LYS A 130 3.91 13.78 -15.89
CA LYS A 130 4.55 14.69 -14.94
C LYS A 130 5.36 13.88 -13.92
N TRP A 131 6.58 14.32 -13.67
CA TRP A 131 7.48 13.72 -12.69
C TRP A 131 7.77 14.70 -11.56
N PHE A 132 7.76 14.23 -10.30
CA PHE A 132 7.88 15.09 -9.13
C PHE A 132 8.42 14.33 -7.91
N TYR A 133 9.03 15.07 -6.98
CA TYR A 133 9.39 14.54 -5.67
C TYR A 133 8.14 14.49 -4.78
N CYS A 134 7.71 13.29 -4.41
CA CYS A 134 6.51 13.09 -3.60
C CYS A 134 6.81 13.25 -2.09
N LYS A 135 6.13 14.21 -1.46
CA LYS A 135 6.10 14.43 0.00
C LYS A 135 4.72 14.12 0.58
N ASP A 136 3.68 14.52 -0.14
CA ASP A 136 2.28 14.25 0.16
C ASP A 136 1.53 14.03 -1.16
N LEU A 137 1.30 12.74 -1.48
CA LEU A 137 0.74 12.31 -2.75
C LEU A 137 -0.63 12.95 -3.01
N GLY A 138 -1.53 12.92 -2.02
CA GLY A 138 -2.89 13.44 -2.17
C GLY A 138 -2.94 14.93 -2.52
N THR A 139 -2.13 15.75 -1.86
CA THR A 139 -2.07 17.20 -2.13
C THR A 139 -1.35 17.54 -3.43
N GLN A 140 -0.35 16.74 -3.84
CA GLN A 140 0.44 16.99 -5.04
C GLN A 140 -0.21 16.46 -6.32
N LEU A 141 -1.02 15.40 -6.25
CA LEU A 141 -1.70 14.85 -7.44
C LEU A 141 -2.81 15.76 -7.96
N ALA A 142 -3.59 16.39 -7.08
CA ALA A 142 -4.71 17.26 -7.48
C ALA A 142 -4.33 18.36 -8.51
N PRO A 143 -3.27 19.18 -8.29
CA PRO A 143 -2.87 20.18 -9.28
C PRO A 143 -2.32 19.57 -10.58
N ILE A 144 -1.66 18.41 -10.54
CA ILE A 144 -1.15 17.72 -11.75
C ILE A 144 -2.32 17.18 -12.59
N ILE A 145 -3.33 16.62 -11.94
CA ILE A 145 -4.56 16.17 -12.60
C ILE A 145 -5.29 17.36 -13.24
N GLN A 146 -5.39 18.49 -12.54
CA GLN A 146 -5.96 19.71 -13.08
C GLN A 146 -5.16 20.26 -14.27
N GLU A 147 -3.82 20.19 -14.22
CA GLU A 147 -2.92 20.54 -15.32
C GLU A 147 -3.22 19.68 -16.56
N PHE A 148 -3.34 18.36 -16.40
CA PHE A 148 -3.71 17.47 -17.49
C PHE A 148 -5.07 17.83 -18.10
N PHE A 149 -6.12 18.00 -17.29
CA PHE A 149 -7.45 18.36 -17.81
C PHE A 149 -7.52 19.74 -18.45
N SER A 150 -6.54 20.60 -18.18
CA SER A 150 -6.40 21.93 -18.80
C SER A 150 -5.43 21.93 -19.99
N SER A 151 -4.84 20.77 -20.33
CA SER A 151 -3.79 20.64 -21.34
C SER A 151 -4.33 20.52 -22.77
N GLU A 152 -3.48 20.84 -23.74
CA GLU A 152 -3.75 20.62 -25.16
C GLU A 152 -3.85 19.13 -25.50
N GLN A 153 -3.11 18.27 -24.79
CA GLN A 153 -3.16 16.82 -24.95
C GLN A 153 -4.51 16.26 -24.54
N TYR A 154 -5.10 16.73 -23.44
CA TYR A 154 -6.47 16.36 -23.07
C TYR A 154 -7.48 16.89 -24.10
N ARG A 155 -7.32 18.13 -24.57
CA ARG A 155 -8.20 18.76 -25.56
C ARG A 155 -8.21 18.02 -26.90
N THR A 156 -7.05 17.54 -27.35
CA THR A 156 -6.87 16.93 -28.68
C THR A 156 -6.85 15.41 -28.67
N GLY A 157 -6.60 14.79 -27.51
CA GLY A 157 -6.33 13.36 -27.38
C GLY A 157 -5.03 12.91 -28.04
N LYS A 158 -4.12 13.84 -28.36
CA LYS A 158 -2.86 13.55 -29.06
C LYS A 158 -1.63 13.93 -28.23
N PRO A 159 -0.57 13.10 -28.24
CA PRO A 159 0.70 13.46 -27.62
C PRO A 159 1.34 14.68 -28.29
N ILE A 160 2.09 15.45 -27.51
CA ILE A 160 3.01 16.49 -28.03
C ILE A 160 4.43 15.96 -27.78
N PRO A 161 5.15 15.45 -28.81
CA PRO A 161 6.41 14.74 -28.61
C PRO A 161 7.47 15.51 -27.82
N ASP A 162 7.58 16.82 -28.03
CA ASP A 162 8.56 17.68 -27.34
C ASP A 162 8.26 17.88 -25.84
N GLN A 163 7.07 17.51 -25.37
CA GLN A 163 6.68 17.58 -23.96
C GLN A 163 6.83 16.24 -23.21
N LEU A 164 7.18 15.17 -23.92
CA LEU A 164 7.43 13.86 -23.32
C LEU A 164 8.92 13.68 -23.03
N LEU A 165 9.23 12.92 -21.99
CA LEU A 165 10.60 12.49 -21.77
C LEU A 165 10.96 11.43 -22.81
N LYS A 166 12.21 11.48 -23.29
CA LYS A 166 12.75 10.43 -24.18
C LYS A 166 12.76 9.07 -23.47
N GLU A 167 13.10 9.07 -22.19
CA GLU A 167 13.14 7.91 -21.31
C GLU A 167 12.66 8.33 -19.91
N PRO A 168 12.00 7.44 -19.16
CA PRO A 168 11.64 7.71 -17.77
C PRO A 168 12.90 7.92 -16.90
N PRO A 169 12.81 8.64 -15.77
CA PRO A 169 13.94 8.88 -14.88
C PRO A 169 14.54 7.59 -14.28
N PHE A 170 13.78 6.50 -14.32
CA PHE A 170 14.22 5.15 -13.99
C PHE A 170 13.53 4.13 -14.92
N PRO A 171 14.15 2.97 -15.19
CA PRO A 171 13.49 1.88 -15.91
C PRO A 171 12.19 1.44 -15.22
N LEU A 172 11.12 1.33 -16.00
CA LEU A 172 9.87 0.75 -15.53
C LEU A 172 10.03 -0.75 -15.29
N SER A 173 9.23 -1.29 -14.38
CA SER A 173 9.29 -2.71 -14.03
C SER A 173 8.96 -3.61 -15.24
N THR A 174 9.75 -4.67 -15.38
CA THR A 174 9.53 -5.77 -16.33
C THR A 174 9.07 -7.06 -15.63
N ARG A 175 8.87 -7.00 -14.30
CA ARG A 175 8.39 -8.14 -13.52
C ARG A 175 6.95 -8.49 -13.90
N SER A 176 6.65 -9.79 -13.89
CA SER A 176 5.27 -10.24 -13.82
C SER A 176 4.68 -9.89 -12.46
N ILE A 177 3.39 -9.60 -12.45
CA ILE A 177 2.60 -9.20 -11.31
C ILE A 177 1.91 -10.43 -10.73
N MET A 178 1.91 -10.55 -9.40
CA MET A 178 1.27 -11.67 -8.71
C MET A 178 -0.26 -11.65 -8.89
N GLU A 179 -0.91 -12.79 -8.64
CA GLU A 179 -2.35 -12.81 -8.42
C GLU A 179 -2.64 -12.40 -6.97
N PRO A 180 -3.70 -11.61 -6.71
CA PRO A 180 -4.20 -11.39 -5.36
C PRO A 180 -4.57 -12.72 -4.70
N MET A 181 -4.40 -12.81 -3.38
CA MET A 181 -4.71 -14.01 -2.62
C MET A 181 -5.62 -13.71 -1.44
N SER A 182 -6.56 -14.60 -1.14
CA SER A 182 -7.37 -14.51 0.09
C SER A 182 -6.48 -14.60 1.31
N LEU A 183 -6.48 -13.54 2.13
CA LEU A 183 -5.68 -13.49 3.35
C LEU A 183 -6.12 -14.57 4.34
N GLU A 184 -7.44 -14.76 4.49
CA GLU A 184 -8.03 -15.79 5.36
C GLU A 184 -7.58 -17.19 4.93
N ALA A 185 -7.72 -17.53 3.65
CA ALA A 185 -7.33 -18.85 3.15
C ALA A 185 -5.83 -19.11 3.31
N TRP A 186 -4.99 -18.08 3.08
CA TRP A 186 -3.54 -18.19 3.28
C TRP A 186 -3.18 -18.38 4.75
N LEU A 187 -3.81 -17.63 5.67
CA LEU A 187 -3.58 -17.79 7.10
C LEU A 187 -4.02 -19.17 7.60
N ASP A 188 -5.15 -19.66 7.12
CA ASP A 188 -5.67 -20.98 7.48
C ASP A 188 -4.77 -22.12 6.99
N SER A 189 -4.23 -22.03 5.76
CA SER A 189 -3.31 -23.05 5.25
C SER A 189 -1.99 -23.11 6.03
N HIS A 190 -1.57 -22.01 6.65
CA HIS A 190 -0.33 -21.91 7.43
C HIS A 190 -0.55 -21.90 8.96
N ARG A 191 -1.79 -22.05 9.42
CA ARG A 191 -2.18 -21.87 10.83
C ARG A 191 -1.36 -22.73 11.79
N ARG A 192 -1.02 -23.98 11.40
CA ARG A 192 -0.22 -24.88 12.23
C ARG A 192 1.20 -24.36 12.47
N GLU A 193 1.86 -23.86 11.42
CA GLU A 193 3.22 -23.30 11.51
C GLU A 193 3.24 -22.01 12.32
N LEU A 194 2.27 -21.13 12.05
CA LEU A 194 2.10 -19.88 12.81
C LEU A 194 1.90 -20.17 14.31
N GLN A 195 1.02 -21.11 14.66
CA GLN A 195 0.78 -21.48 16.06
C GLN A 195 1.91 -22.30 16.68
N ALA A 196 2.83 -22.86 15.88
CA ALA A 196 4.08 -23.43 16.36
C ALA A 196 5.14 -22.36 16.69
N GLY A 197 4.82 -21.07 16.48
CA GLY A 197 5.69 -19.94 16.78
C GLY A 197 6.63 -19.55 15.65
N ALA A 198 6.41 -20.05 14.42
CA ALA A 198 7.20 -19.69 13.24
C ALA A 198 6.52 -18.52 12.49
N PRO A 199 7.12 -17.32 12.45
CA PRO A 199 6.63 -16.23 11.61
C PRO A 199 6.84 -16.55 10.12
N LEU A 200 5.92 -16.12 9.26
CA LEU A 200 5.95 -16.41 7.83
C LEU A 200 5.75 -15.15 7.01
N SER A 201 6.62 -14.90 6.02
CA SER A 201 6.46 -13.81 5.05
C SER A 201 5.42 -14.19 3.99
N LEU A 202 4.43 -13.33 3.76
CA LEU A 202 3.37 -13.56 2.78
C LEU A 202 3.89 -13.54 1.34
N PHE A 203 4.88 -12.69 1.05
CA PHE A 203 5.35 -12.41 -0.31
C PHE A 203 6.80 -12.84 -0.57
N GLY A 204 7.50 -13.33 0.47
CA GLY A 204 8.88 -13.81 0.40
C GLY A 204 9.93 -12.69 0.25
N ASP A 205 11.13 -13.07 -0.17
CA ASP A 205 12.32 -12.20 -0.08
C ASP A 205 12.60 -11.38 -1.35
N THR A 206 11.78 -11.55 -2.39
CA THR A 206 11.98 -10.86 -3.68
C THR A 206 11.37 -9.45 -3.73
N TYR A 207 10.75 -8.99 -2.65
CA TYR A 207 10.13 -7.66 -2.53
C TYR A 207 10.83 -6.83 -1.45
N GLU A 208 10.75 -5.50 -1.57
CA GLU A 208 11.19 -4.58 -0.53
C GLU A 208 10.33 -4.74 0.73
N THR A 209 9.02 -4.82 0.51
CA THR A 209 8.00 -4.95 1.55
C THR A 209 8.09 -6.31 2.22
N GLN A 210 8.04 -6.30 3.54
CA GLN A 210 7.79 -7.50 4.34
C GLN A 210 6.42 -7.39 5.01
N VAL A 211 5.51 -8.26 4.59
CA VAL A 211 4.26 -8.53 5.31
C VAL A 211 4.41 -9.89 5.97
N THR A 212 4.56 -9.90 7.29
CA THR A 212 4.87 -11.10 8.06
C THR A 212 3.70 -11.46 8.94
N ALA A 213 3.23 -12.71 8.86
CA ALA A 213 2.23 -13.27 9.75
C ALA A 213 2.88 -13.91 10.97
N TYR A 214 2.23 -13.76 12.12
CA TYR A 214 2.64 -14.31 13.39
C TYR A 214 1.46 -15.04 14.05
N GLY A 215 1.72 -16.20 14.64
CA GLY A 215 0.83 -16.83 15.61
C GLY A 215 1.25 -16.55 17.05
N GLN A 216 0.88 -17.45 17.97
CA GLN A 216 1.29 -17.36 19.38
C GLN A 216 2.82 -17.31 19.56
N GLY A 217 3.28 -16.69 20.63
CA GLY A 217 4.70 -16.63 21.00
C GLY A 217 5.17 -15.21 21.30
N SER A 218 6.48 -15.03 21.42
CA SER A 218 7.08 -13.73 21.70
C SER A 218 8.06 -13.31 20.60
N SER A 219 8.29 -12.00 20.48
CA SER A 219 9.26 -11.42 19.56
C SER A 219 9.86 -10.15 20.13
N GLU A 220 11.09 -9.85 19.75
CA GLU A 220 11.73 -8.57 20.06
C GLU A 220 11.93 -7.78 18.77
N GLY A 221 11.37 -6.58 18.73
CA GLY A 221 11.64 -5.58 17.71
C GLY A 221 12.82 -4.72 18.15
N LEU A 222 13.94 -4.86 17.45
CA LEU A 222 15.12 -4.01 17.64
C LEU A 222 14.84 -2.59 17.10
N ARG A 223 15.69 -1.63 17.50
CA ARG A 223 15.62 -0.27 16.95
C ARG A 223 15.93 -0.29 15.46
N GLN A 224 14.91 -0.13 14.64
CA GLN A 224 15.03 0.07 13.21
C GLN A 224 14.91 1.56 12.86
N ASN A 225 15.43 1.97 11.71
CA ASN A 225 15.29 3.32 11.17
C ASN A 225 14.00 3.50 10.34
N VAL A 226 13.10 2.50 10.38
CA VAL A 226 11.83 2.46 9.65
C VAL A 226 10.70 2.11 10.62
N ASP A 227 9.48 2.47 10.25
CA ASP A 227 8.29 2.15 11.04
C ASP A 227 7.89 0.69 10.82
N VAL A 228 7.16 0.13 11.80
CA VAL A 228 6.49 -1.17 11.69
C VAL A 228 5.02 -0.98 12.04
N TRP A 229 4.12 -1.37 11.15
CA TRP A 229 2.69 -1.37 11.43
C TRP A 229 2.21 -2.78 11.79
N LEU A 230 1.75 -2.96 13.03
CA LEU A 230 1.21 -4.22 13.53
C LEU A 230 -0.31 -4.20 13.39
N TRP A 231 -0.91 -5.33 13.03
CA TRP A 231 -2.36 -5.51 13.02
C TRP A 231 -2.74 -6.86 13.62
N GLN A 232 -3.41 -6.83 14.76
CA GLN A 232 -3.89 -8.01 15.47
C GLN A 232 -5.20 -8.48 14.83
N LEU A 233 -5.15 -9.48 13.96
CA LEU A 233 -6.34 -9.96 13.23
C LEU A 233 -7.26 -10.78 14.13
N GLU A 234 -6.68 -11.73 14.87
CA GLU A 234 -7.40 -12.66 15.75
C GLU A 234 -6.71 -12.74 17.12
N GLY A 235 -7.48 -12.98 18.19
CA GLY A 235 -6.94 -13.09 19.54
C GLY A 235 -6.30 -11.79 20.03
N SER A 236 -5.41 -11.88 21.01
CA SER A 236 -4.83 -10.71 21.66
C SER A 236 -3.31 -10.78 21.75
N SER A 237 -2.68 -9.63 21.93
CA SER A 237 -1.26 -9.54 22.24
C SER A 237 -0.96 -8.37 23.17
N VAL A 238 0.27 -8.30 23.67
CA VAL A 238 0.79 -7.20 24.46
C VAL A 238 2.10 -6.73 23.84
N VAL A 239 2.15 -5.44 23.51
CA VAL A 239 3.37 -4.77 23.06
C VAL A 239 3.95 -3.97 24.21
N THR A 240 5.19 -4.26 24.56
CA THR A 240 5.94 -3.55 25.60
C THR A 240 6.93 -2.61 24.96
N MET A 241 6.76 -1.30 25.15
CA MET A 241 7.65 -0.26 24.61
C MET A 241 7.82 0.88 25.62
N GLY A 242 9.06 1.34 25.81
CA GLY A 242 9.36 2.45 26.73
C GLY A 242 8.86 2.23 28.17
N GLY A 243 8.89 0.99 28.66
CA GLY A 243 8.40 0.62 30.00
C GLY A 243 6.87 0.57 30.15
N ARG A 244 6.11 0.73 29.05
CA ARG A 244 4.64 0.63 29.03
C ARG A 244 4.22 -0.65 28.33
N HIS A 245 3.16 -1.27 28.84
CA HIS A 245 2.49 -2.41 28.22
C HIS A 245 1.22 -1.93 27.53
N LEU A 246 1.08 -2.20 26.24
CA LEU A 246 -0.10 -1.89 25.44
C LEU A 246 -0.72 -3.19 24.95
N SER A 247 -1.92 -3.52 25.43
CA SER A 247 -2.69 -4.63 24.89
C SER A 247 -3.29 -4.27 23.53
N LEU A 248 -3.17 -5.19 22.57
CA LEU A 248 -3.87 -5.18 21.29
C LEU A 248 -4.95 -6.27 21.35
N ALA A 249 -6.21 -5.84 21.30
CA ALA A 249 -7.37 -6.72 21.17
C ALA A 249 -7.54 -7.17 19.70
N PRO A 250 -8.48 -8.08 19.39
CA PRO A 250 -8.81 -8.39 18.01
C PRO A 250 -9.19 -7.12 17.23
N ASP A 251 -8.64 -6.99 16.03
CA ASP A 251 -8.74 -5.86 15.11
C ASP A 251 -7.98 -4.58 15.52
N ASP A 252 -7.30 -4.55 16.66
CA ASP A 252 -6.39 -3.45 17.00
C ASP A 252 -5.16 -3.46 16.09
N SER A 253 -4.79 -2.29 15.62
CA SER A 253 -3.50 -2.02 14.97
C SER A 253 -2.63 -1.12 15.83
N LEU A 254 -1.32 -1.16 15.59
CA LEU A 254 -0.34 -0.30 16.25
C LEU A 254 0.76 0.10 15.28
N LEU A 255 0.97 1.40 15.09
CA LEU A 255 2.20 1.89 14.46
C LEU A 255 3.32 2.03 15.49
N VAL A 256 4.34 1.19 15.36
CA VAL A 256 5.61 1.32 16.07
C VAL A 256 6.53 2.21 15.25
N LEU A 257 6.89 3.36 15.81
CA LEU A 257 7.74 4.34 15.11
C LEU A 257 9.19 3.90 15.04
N ALA A 258 9.87 4.28 13.96
CA ALA A 258 11.32 4.18 13.81
C ALA A 258 12.06 4.66 15.08
N GLY A 259 13.11 3.93 15.47
CA GLY A 259 13.92 4.17 16.66
C GLY A 259 13.34 3.58 17.95
N THR A 260 12.17 2.96 17.91
CA THR A 260 11.51 2.34 19.07
C THR A 260 11.89 0.87 19.19
N SER A 261 12.45 0.48 20.34
CA SER A 261 12.54 -0.94 20.72
C SER A 261 11.21 -1.37 21.32
N TYR A 262 10.78 -2.59 21.01
CA TYR A 262 9.60 -3.18 21.61
C TYR A 262 9.75 -4.69 21.80
N ALA A 263 9.07 -5.23 22.80
CA ALA A 263 8.81 -6.66 22.91
C ALA A 263 7.33 -6.90 22.59
N TRP A 264 7.01 -8.03 21.97
CA TRP A 264 5.65 -8.35 21.54
C TRP A 264 5.31 -9.78 21.91
N GLU A 265 4.33 -9.94 22.80
CA GLU A 265 3.85 -11.23 23.33
C GLU A 265 2.44 -11.50 22.83
N ARG A 266 2.24 -12.61 22.12
CA ARG A 266 0.99 -12.97 21.42
C ARG A 266 0.38 -14.21 22.06
N THR A 267 -0.90 -14.13 22.42
CA THR A 267 -1.59 -15.20 23.15
C THR A 267 -1.83 -16.43 22.28
N GLN A 268 -2.14 -17.55 22.92
CA GLN A 268 -2.53 -18.78 22.22
C GLN A 268 -3.69 -18.53 21.24
N GLY A 269 -3.58 -19.07 20.03
CA GLY A 269 -4.60 -18.96 18.99
C GLY A 269 -4.67 -17.59 18.30
N SER A 270 -3.86 -16.62 18.73
CA SER A 270 -3.83 -15.29 18.10
C SER A 270 -3.18 -15.35 16.71
N VAL A 271 -3.58 -14.42 15.84
CA VAL A 271 -3.00 -14.20 14.51
C VAL A 271 -2.82 -12.71 14.31
N ALA A 272 -1.62 -12.29 13.89
CA ALA A 272 -1.32 -10.90 13.62
C ALA A 272 -0.42 -10.74 12.40
N LEU A 273 -0.45 -9.55 11.80
CA LEU A 273 0.46 -9.14 10.74
C LEU A 273 1.40 -8.04 11.25
N SER A 274 2.61 -7.99 10.70
CA SER A 274 3.44 -6.80 10.66
C SER A 274 3.70 -6.38 9.23
N VAL A 275 3.70 -5.08 8.96
CA VAL A 275 4.11 -4.50 7.68
C VAL A 275 5.31 -3.59 7.89
N THR A 276 6.35 -3.80 7.09
CA THR A 276 7.54 -2.94 7.02
C THR A 276 7.91 -2.72 5.56
N GLN A 277 8.28 -1.49 5.23
CA GLN A 277 8.84 -1.11 3.93
C GLN A 277 10.13 -0.36 4.17
N ASP A 278 11.24 -1.11 4.18
CA ASP A 278 12.57 -0.54 4.40
C ASP A 278 13.23 -0.22 3.04
N PRO A 279 13.50 1.06 2.73
CA PRO A 279 14.20 1.41 1.49
C PRO A 279 15.59 0.78 1.37
N ALA A 280 16.22 0.34 2.47
CA ALA A 280 17.47 -0.43 2.42
C ALA A 280 17.27 -1.84 1.79
N CYS A 281 16.04 -2.35 1.76
CA CYS A 281 15.67 -3.61 1.12
C CYS A 281 15.18 -3.43 -0.33
N LYS A 282 15.22 -2.20 -0.87
CA LYS A 282 14.81 -1.89 -2.24
C LYS A 282 15.57 -2.79 -3.22
N LYS A 283 14.83 -3.41 -4.14
CA LYS A 283 15.45 -4.35 -5.08
C LYS A 283 16.19 -3.59 -6.19
N PRO A 284 17.43 -4.01 -6.52
CA PRO A 284 18.05 -3.57 -7.76
C PRO A 284 17.17 -4.01 -8.94
N LEU A 285 17.29 -3.30 -10.05
CA LEU A 285 16.66 -3.69 -11.32
C LEU A 285 17.13 -5.06 -11.79
#